data_AF-A6DTN2-F1
#
_entry.id   AF-A6DTN2-F1
#
_cell.length_a   1.000
_cell.length_b   1.000
_cell.length_c   1.000
_cell.angle_alpha   90.00
_cell.angle_beta   90.00
_cell.angle_gamma   90.00
#
_symmetry.space_group_name_H-M   'P 1'
#
loop_
_entity.id
_entity.type
_entity.pdbx_description
1 polymer ?
#
loop_
_entity_poly.entity_id
_entity_poly.type
_entity_poly.pdbx_seq_one_letter_code
_entity_poly.pdbx_strand_id
1 'polypeptide(L)'
;MNIEMCEFAERQYKKDFYGTRVNEAMVNKMIDLAKVPYEVIPGYADFCCIAVLKNHSESEGYIFPDLESLTIEREEAKKLGAELHCAYEARNENELAVLVDWVSGINPSRAEWVHLILYSREQMEKEGDKVNADWAIVSINGAATKEVEPMRPITSMRNALGVEEGGSGVAIDRKAYQESVDFWSKYIMIRREEV
;
A
#
# COMPACT_ATOMS: atom_id res chain seq x y z
N MET A 1 8.83 16.29 7.21
CA MET A 1 9.75 15.53 6.35
C MET A 1 9.65 16.11 4.94
N ASN A 2 10.74 16.11 4.17
CA ASN A 2 10.67 16.40 2.74
C ASN A 2 10.29 15.11 2.01
N ILE A 3 9.16 15.10 1.29
CA ILE A 3 8.57 13.92 0.69
C ILE A 3 8.14 14.24 -0.74
N GLU A 4 8.35 13.31 -1.67
CA GLU A 4 7.76 13.34 -3.01
C GLU A 4 7.24 11.95 -3.42
N MET A 5 6.45 11.88 -4.49
CA MET A 5 5.97 10.62 -5.07
C MET A 5 7.03 10.06 -6.03
N CYS A 6 7.35 8.77 -5.96
CA CYS A 6 8.24 8.15 -6.95
C CYS A 6 7.50 7.69 -8.21
N GLU A 7 8.25 7.40 -9.29
CA GLU A 7 7.68 6.97 -10.57
C GLU A 7 6.86 5.68 -10.41
N PHE A 8 7.37 4.71 -9.64
CA PHE A 8 6.68 3.45 -9.38
C PHE A 8 5.29 3.63 -8.74
N ALA A 9 5.13 4.64 -7.89
CA ALA A 9 3.87 4.91 -7.20
C ALA A 9 2.85 5.65 -8.09
N GLU A 10 3.26 6.26 -9.20
CA GLU A 10 2.36 6.98 -10.12
C GLU A 10 1.29 6.07 -10.74
N ARG A 11 1.49 4.74 -10.72
CA ARG A 11 0.42 3.79 -11.05
C ARG A 11 -0.87 4.04 -10.26
N GLN A 12 -0.80 4.61 -9.07
CA GLN A 12 -1.96 4.95 -8.23
C GLN A 12 -2.80 6.12 -8.77
N TYR A 13 -2.28 6.86 -9.76
CA TYR A 13 -3.05 7.85 -10.53
C TYR A 13 -3.90 7.21 -11.64
N LYS A 14 -3.61 5.96 -12.03
CA LYS A 14 -4.32 5.30 -13.12
C LYS A 14 -5.71 4.83 -12.66
N LYS A 15 -6.70 4.98 -13.53
CA LYS A 15 -8.10 4.62 -13.24
C LYS A 15 -8.29 3.12 -13.05
N ASP A 16 -7.53 2.32 -13.78
CA ASP A 16 -7.50 0.86 -13.75
C ASP A 16 -6.65 0.29 -12.60
N PHE A 17 -6.03 1.14 -11.78
CA PHE A 17 -5.25 0.66 -10.65
C PHE A 17 -6.15 -0.02 -9.62
N TYR A 18 -5.86 -1.30 -9.34
CA TYR A 18 -6.66 -2.14 -8.45
C TYR A 18 -6.56 -1.78 -6.97
N GLY A 19 -5.52 -1.03 -6.58
CA GLY A 19 -5.29 -0.61 -5.20
C GLY A 19 -5.89 0.76 -4.89
N THR A 20 -5.33 1.43 -3.89
CA THR A 20 -5.76 2.79 -3.53
C THR A 20 -5.50 3.74 -4.70
N ARG A 21 -6.55 4.39 -5.19
CA ARG A 21 -6.46 5.40 -6.26
C ARG A 21 -6.43 6.79 -5.68
N VAL A 22 -5.56 7.64 -6.21
CA VAL A 22 -5.38 9.03 -5.77
C VAL A 22 -5.30 9.95 -6.98
N ASN A 23 -5.34 11.25 -6.74
CA ASN A 23 -4.96 12.28 -7.71
C ASN A 23 -3.88 13.18 -7.12
N GLU A 24 -3.28 14.02 -7.95
CA GLU A 24 -2.17 14.89 -7.55
C GLU A 24 -2.54 15.83 -6.39
N ALA A 25 -3.77 16.36 -6.36
CA ALA A 25 -4.23 17.22 -5.28
C ALA A 25 -4.32 16.47 -3.94
N MET A 26 -4.77 15.21 -3.96
CA MET A 26 -4.77 14.36 -2.77
C MET A 26 -3.35 14.08 -2.28
N VAL A 27 -2.43 13.73 -3.18
CA VAL A 27 -1.04 13.43 -2.83
C VAL A 27 -0.34 14.67 -2.24
N ASN A 28 -0.51 15.84 -2.85
CA ASN A 28 0.02 17.10 -2.31
C ASN A 28 -0.52 17.41 -0.91
N LYS A 29 -1.81 17.16 -0.67
CA LYS A 29 -2.41 17.31 0.66
C LYS A 29 -1.87 16.29 1.65
N MET A 30 -1.66 15.04 1.24
CA MET A 30 -1.05 13.99 2.08
C MET A 30 0.39 14.33 2.46
N ILE A 31 1.18 14.87 1.52
CA ILE A 31 2.55 15.35 1.77
C ILE A 31 2.55 16.49 2.80
N ASP A 32 1.60 17.42 2.71
CA ASP A 32 1.46 18.51 3.68
C ASP A 32 1.10 17.97 5.08
N LEU A 33 0.15 17.03 5.17
CA LEU A 33 -0.21 16.37 6.43
C LEU A 33 0.96 15.58 7.03
N ALA A 34 1.77 14.94 6.19
CA ALA A 34 2.95 14.17 6.61
C ALA A 34 4.10 15.03 7.16
N LYS A 35 3.98 16.36 7.17
CA LYS A 35 4.86 17.23 7.97
C LYS A 35 4.67 17.05 9.46
N VAL A 36 3.44 16.72 9.88
CA VAL A 36 3.06 16.44 11.28
C VAL A 36 2.14 15.20 11.28
N PRO A 37 2.67 14.01 10.98
CA PRO A 37 1.85 12.80 10.92
C PRO A 37 1.31 12.46 12.32
N TYR A 38 0.27 11.64 12.38
CA TYR A 38 -0.21 11.11 13.65
C TYR A 38 0.87 10.27 14.34
N GLU A 39 1.54 9.42 13.55
CA GLU A 39 2.63 8.56 13.99
C GLU A 39 3.58 8.26 12.81
N VAL A 40 4.84 7.98 13.12
CA VAL A 40 5.80 7.43 12.17
C VAL A 40 6.23 6.06 12.67
N ILE A 41 5.92 5.02 11.90
CA ILE A 41 6.20 3.64 12.25
C ILE A 41 7.43 3.18 11.46
N PRO A 42 8.44 2.56 12.10
CA PRO A 42 9.54 1.91 11.39
C PRO A 42 9.02 0.86 10.40
N GLY A 43 9.54 0.88 9.18
CA GLY A 43 9.20 -0.12 8.18
C GLY A 43 9.92 -1.44 8.40
N TYR A 44 9.88 -2.30 7.39
CA TYR A 44 10.52 -3.62 7.43
C TYR A 44 12.05 -3.59 7.29
N ALA A 45 12.63 -2.42 7.00
CA ALA A 45 14.05 -2.19 6.82
C ALA A 45 14.39 -0.73 7.19
N ASP A 46 15.66 -0.44 7.48
CA ASP A 46 16.11 0.89 7.94
C ASP A 46 15.81 2.03 6.96
N PHE A 47 15.72 1.72 5.67
CA PHE A 47 15.39 2.69 4.62
C PHE A 47 13.88 2.91 4.45
N CYS A 48 13.03 2.21 5.20
CA CYS A 48 11.58 2.21 5.05
C CYS A 48 10.92 2.74 6.34
N CYS A 49 9.96 3.64 6.20
CA CYS A 49 9.07 4.04 7.28
C CYS A 49 7.66 4.26 6.76
N ILE A 50 6.69 4.34 7.68
CA ILE A 50 5.30 4.60 7.36
C ILE A 50 4.84 5.84 8.10
N ALA A 51 4.43 6.87 7.37
CA ALA A 51 3.73 8.02 7.96
C ALA A 51 2.23 7.70 8.02
N VAL A 52 1.69 7.66 9.24
CA VAL A 52 0.28 7.38 9.52
C VAL A 52 -0.47 8.70 9.61
N LEU A 53 -1.48 8.88 8.76
CA LEU A 53 -2.32 10.07 8.71
C LEU A 53 -3.75 9.73 9.06
N LYS A 54 -4.40 10.59 9.86
CA LYS A 54 -5.83 10.48 10.13
C LYS A 54 -6.61 11.07 8.95
N ASN A 55 -7.60 10.34 8.41
CA ASN A 55 -8.45 10.82 7.32
C ASN A 55 -9.64 11.66 7.81
N HIS A 56 -9.52 12.34 8.95
CA HIS A 56 -10.60 13.11 9.54
C HIS A 56 -10.07 14.37 10.23
N SER A 57 -10.75 15.49 9.98
CA SER A 57 -10.55 16.79 10.63
C SER A 57 -11.79 17.16 11.45
N GLU A 58 -11.60 17.81 12.59
CA GLU A 58 -12.71 18.27 13.43
C GLU A 58 -13.60 19.31 12.73
N SER A 59 -13.03 20.12 11.83
CA SER A 59 -13.73 21.22 11.16
C SER A 59 -14.35 20.87 9.82
N GLU A 60 -13.85 19.83 9.14
CA GLU A 60 -14.15 19.55 7.73
C GLU A 60 -14.65 18.12 7.47
N GLY A 61 -14.75 17.29 8.51
CA GLY A 61 -15.08 15.88 8.36
C GLY A 61 -13.94 15.10 7.70
N TYR A 62 -14.26 14.23 6.74
CA TYR A 62 -13.23 13.45 6.05
C TYR A 62 -12.40 14.30 5.10
N ILE A 63 -11.07 14.21 5.23
CA ILE A 63 -10.12 14.97 4.39
C ILE A 63 -10.10 14.39 2.96
N PHE A 64 -10.18 13.06 2.86
CA PHE A 64 -10.23 12.27 1.62
C PHE A 64 -11.50 11.41 1.64
N PRO A 65 -12.68 11.98 1.33
CA PRO A 65 -13.97 11.30 1.48
C PRO A 65 -14.14 10.08 0.54
N ASP A 66 -13.42 10.07 -0.58
CA ASP A 66 -13.47 9.02 -1.61
C ASP A 66 -12.39 7.93 -1.41
N LEU A 67 -11.55 8.07 -0.39
CA LEU A 67 -10.53 7.07 -0.08
C LEU A 67 -11.17 5.90 0.66
N GLU A 68 -10.77 4.68 0.29
CA GLU A 68 -11.37 3.45 0.79
C GLU A 68 -10.34 2.56 1.46
N SER A 69 -10.79 1.72 2.40
CA SER A 69 -10.02 0.61 2.92
C SER A 69 -10.30 -0.63 2.08
N LEU A 70 -9.26 -1.12 1.39
CA LEU A 70 -9.37 -2.20 0.41
C LEU A 70 -9.03 -3.58 0.99
N THR A 71 -9.14 -3.73 2.30
CA THR A 71 -8.88 -4.98 3.01
C THR A 71 -10.11 -5.36 3.83
N ILE A 72 -10.53 -6.61 3.72
CA ILE A 72 -11.70 -7.13 4.43
C ILE A 72 -11.42 -8.52 4.98
N GLU A 73 -12.05 -8.85 6.10
CA GLU A 73 -12.02 -10.22 6.61
C GLU A 73 -12.73 -11.16 5.61
N ARG A 74 -12.13 -12.32 5.34
CA ARG A 74 -12.63 -13.31 4.37
C ARG A 74 -14.04 -13.80 4.73
N GLU A 75 -14.31 -14.05 6.01
CA GLU A 75 -15.63 -14.47 6.46
C GLU A 75 -16.69 -13.38 6.26
N GLU A 76 -16.32 -12.11 6.44
CA GLU A 76 -17.24 -11.01 6.18
C GLU A 76 -17.49 -10.82 4.69
N ALA A 77 -16.44 -10.86 3.86
CA ALA A 77 -16.59 -10.83 2.40
C ALA A 77 -17.53 -11.93 1.90
N LYS A 78 -17.41 -13.14 2.45
CA LYS A 78 -18.29 -14.27 2.13
C LYS A 78 -19.75 -14.01 2.51
N LYS A 79 -20.01 -13.43 3.69
CA LYS A 79 -21.40 -13.07 4.10
C LYS A 79 -22.01 -12.01 3.19
N LEU A 80 -21.20 -11.07 2.71
CA LEU A 80 -21.61 -10.03 1.78
C LEU A 80 -21.78 -10.54 0.34
N GLY A 81 -21.51 -11.82 0.09
CA GLY A 81 -21.67 -12.44 -1.23
C GLY A 81 -20.57 -12.05 -2.22
N ALA A 82 -19.37 -11.71 -1.73
CA ALA A 82 -18.25 -11.35 -2.58
C ALA A 82 -17.78 -12.52 -3.45
N GLU A 83 -17.35 -12.22 -4.67
CA GLU A 83 -16.79 -13.20 -5.59
C GLU A 83 -15.29 -13.35 -5.35
N LEU A 84 -14.80 -14.58 -5.19
CA LEU A 84 -13.38 -14.88 -4.99
C LEU A 84 -12.68 -15.10 -6.33
N HIS A 85 -11.56 -14.42 -6.51
CA HIS A 85 -10.73 -14.51 -7.71
C HIS A 85 -9.29 -14.88 -7.37
N CYS A 86 -8.61 -15.50 -8.32
CA CYS A 86 -7.16 -15.69 -8.27
C CYS A 86 -6.57 -15.72 -9.68
N ALA A 87 -5.36 -15.18 -9.84
CA ALA A 87 -4.63 -15.16 -11.10
C ALA A 87 -3.12 -15.07 -10.87
N TYR A 88 -2.33 -15.33 -11.91
CA TYR A 88 -0.93 -14.97 -11.94
C TYR A 88 -0.77 -13.57 -12.54
N GLU A 89 -0.26 -12.62 -11.77
CA GLU A 89 -0.11 -11.22 -12.18
C GLU A 89 1.27 -10.67 -11.84
N ALA A 90 1.80 -9.85 -12.74
CA ALA A 90 2.99 -9.04 -12.51
C ALA A 90 2.59 -7.59 -12.19
N ARG A 91 3.40 -6.86 -11.40
CA ARG A 91 3.13 -5.44 -11.08
C ARG A 91 3.52 -4.50 -12.22
N ASN A 92 4.48 -4.92 -13.04
CA ASN A 92 4.97 -4.26 -14.24
C ASN A 92 5.53 -5.33 -15.20
N GLU A 93 5.94 -4.92 -16.39
CA GLU A 93 6.44 -5.82 -17.44
C GLU A 93 7.79 -6.49 -17.13
N ASN A 94 8.55 -5.95 -16.17
CA ASN A 94 9.89 -6.43 -15.80
C ASN A 94 9.85 -7.40 -14.61
N GLU A 95 8.69 -7.65 -14.01
CA GLU A 95 8.55 -8.54 -12.86
C GLU A 95 7.92 -9.88 -13.24
N LEU A 96 8.34 -10.94 -12.54
CA LEU A 96 7.68 -12.24 -12.63
C LEU A 96 6.22 -12.17 -12.14
N ALA A 97 5.34 -12.83 -12.90
CA ALA A 97 3.96 -13.00 -12.49
C ALA A 97 3.88 -13.95 -11.29
N VAL A 98 3.08 -13.58 -10.28
CA VAL A 98 2.92 -14.34 -9.04
C VAL A 98 1.45 -14.59 -8.77
N LEU A 99 1.13 -15.67 -8.06
CA LEU A 99 -0.24 -15.95 -7.65
C LEU A 99 -0.72 -14.85 -6.70
N VAL A 100 -1.84 -14.22 -7.08
CA VAL A 100 -2.57 -13.25 -6.26
C VAL A 100 -4.03 -13.67 -6.16
N ASP A 101 -4.64 -13.38 -5.02
CA ASP A 101 -6.07 -13.55 -4.78
C ASP A 101 -6.70 -12.22 -4.34
N TRP A 102 -7.99 -12.08 -4.63
CA TRP A 102 -8.80 -10.92 -4.24
C TRP A 102 -10.29 -11.26 -4.28
N VAL A 103 -11.10 -10.35 -3.74
CA VAL A 103 -12.56 -10.41 -3.89
C VAL A 103 -13.10 -9.22 -4.66
N SER A 104 -14.22 -9.41 -5.35
CA SER A 104 -15.01 -8.36 -6.01
C SER A 104 -16.50 -8.49 -5.67
N GLY A 105 -17.36 -7.66 -6.29
CA GLY A 105 -18.81 -7.68 -6.08
C GLY A 105 -19.29 -7.02 -4.78
N ILE A 106 -18.39 -6.41 -4.01
CA ILE A 106 -18.69 -5.70 -2.75
C ILE A 106 -18.09 -4.30 -2.76
N ASN A 107 -18.75 -3.38 -2.04
CA ASN A 107 -18.25 -2.03 -1.85
C ASN A 107 -17.33 -1.99 -0.63
N PRO A 108 -16.07 -1.53 -0.77
CA PRO A 108 -15.19 -1.34 0.36
C PRO A 108 -15.70 -0.22 1.27
N SER A 109 -15.29 -0.28 2.53
CA SER A 109 -15.57 0.80 3.49
C SER A 109 -14.68 2.01 3.22
N ARG A 110 -15.12 3.18 3.67
CA ARG A 110 -14.28 4.39 3.63
C ARG A 110 -13.04 4.18 4.50
N ALA A 111 -11.90 4.72 4.05
CA ALA A 111 -10.69 4.75 4.84
C ALA A 111 -10.79 5.76 5.98
N GLU A 112 -10.50 5.33 7.20
CA GLU A 112 -10.37 6.19 8.38
C GLU A 112 -8.93 6.75 8.53
N TRP A 113 -7.98 6.05 7.91
CA TRP A 113 -6.55 6.34 7.99
C TRP A 113 -5.89 6.25 6.61
N VAL A 114 -4.76 6.91 6.46
CA VAL A 114 -3.89 6.81 5.29
C VAL A 114 -2.49 6.42 5.74
N HIS A 115 -1.94 5.36 5.15
CA HIS A 115 -0.56 4.95 5.37
C HIS A 115 0.27 5.33 4.14
N LEU A 116 1.20 6.27 4.31
CA LEU A 116 2.21 6.58 3.31
C LEU A 116 3.43 5.71 3.56
N ILE A 117 3.70 4.76 2.67
CA ILE A 117 4.90 3.92 2.74
C ILE A 117 6.03 4.69 2.07
N LEU A 118 7.07 4.99 2.84
CA LEU A 118 8.15 5.89 2.46
C LEU A 118 9.48 5.14 2.38
N TYR A 119 10.20 5.28 1.27
CA TYR A 119 11.58 4.81 1.14
C TYR A 119 12.55 5.98 1.12
N SER A 120 13.71 5.82 1.74
CA SER A 120 14.77 6.82 1.72
C SER A 120 15.30 7.04 0.29
N ARG A 121 15.75 8.25 -0.02
CA ARG A 121 16.39 8.58 -1.30
C ARG A 121 17.52 7.60 -1.70
N GLU A 122 18.32 7.16 -0.73
CA GLU A 122 19.42 6.22 -0.99
C GLU A 122 18.92 4.85 -1.47
N GLN A 123 17.77 4.38 -0.97
CA GLN A 123 17.17 3.14 -1.47
C GLN A 123 16.58 3.34 -2.86
N MET A 124 15.90 4.46 -3.08
CA MET A 124 15.33 4.83 -4.38
C MET A 124 16.41 4.88 -5.47
N GLU A 125 17.60 5.40 -5.16
CA GLU A 125 18.76 5.38 -6.07
C GLU A 125 19.25 3.96 -6.39
N LYS A 126 19.20 3.02 -5.43
CA LYS A 126 19.57 1.60 -5.66
C LYS A 126 18.56 0.86 -6.53
N GLU A 127 17.28 1.22 -6.41
CA GLU A 127 16.19 0.64 -7.20
C GLU A 127 16.03 1.31 -8.58
N GLY A 128 16.78 2.39 -8.86
CA GLY A 128 16.81 3.08 -10.15
C GLY A 128 15.73 4.15 -10.35
N ASP A 129 14.88 4.41 -9.36
CA ASP A 129 13.77 5.38 -9.39
C ASP A 129 14.18 6.63 -8.58
N LYS A 130 15.02 7.49 -9.18
CA LYS A 130 15.69 8.60 -8.47
C LYS A 130 14.69 9.70 -8.07
N VAL A 131 14.79 10.12 -6.80
CA VAL A 131 14.00 11.21 -6.21
C VAL A 131 14.90 12.33 -5.69
N ASN A 132 14.36 13.56 -5.64
CA ASN A 132 15.04 14.72 -5.07
C ASN A 132 14.81 14.87 -3.57
N ALA A 133 13.62 14.49 -3.08
CA ALA A 133 13.28 14.55 -1.67
C ALA A 133 14.04 13.51 -0.82
N ASP A 134 14.06 13.71 0.50
CA ASP A 134 14.71 12.77 1.43
C ASP A 134 14.01 11.42 1.48
N TRP A 135 12.68 11.44 1.28
CA TRP A 135 11.80 10.28 1.32
C TRP A 135 10.88 10.27 0.09
N ALA A 136 10.66 9.09 -0.47
CA ALA A 136 9.76 8.86 -1.57
C ALA A 136 8.56 8.03 -1.15
N ILE A 137 7.35 8.45 -1.54
CA ILE A 137 6.15 7.64 -1.43
C ILE A 137 6.24 6.53 -2.48
N VAL A 138 6.37 5.28 -2.02
CA VAL A 138 6.37 4.08 -2.87
C VAL A 138 5.00 3.38 -2.91
N SER A 139 4.14 3.70 -1.94
CA SER A 139 2.75 3.25 -1.91
C SER A 139 1.92 4.10 -0.94
N ILE A 140 0.66 4.34 -1.30
CA ILE A 140 -0.35 4.98 -0.47
C ILE A 140 -1.44 3.94 -0.22
N ASN A 141 -1.79 3.68 1.04
CA ASN A 141 -2.85 2.75 1.39
C ASN A 141 -3.93 3.47 2.20
N GLY A 142 -5.18 3.44 1.74
CA GLY A 142 -6.34 3.73 2.58
C GLY A 142 -6.59 2.57 3.54
N ALA A 143 -6.81 2.87 4.83
CA ALA A 143 -6.92 1.87 5.88
C ALA A 143 -8.11 2.15 6.82
N ALA A 144 -8.71 1.08 7.34
CA ALA A 144 -9.78 1.17 8.33
C ALA A 144 -9.25 1.48 9.75
N THR A 145 -7.99 1.13 10.02
CA THR A 145 -7.34 1.27 11.33
C THR A 145 -6.01 1.99 11.21
N LYS A 146 -5.49 2.51 12.34
CA LYS A 146 -4.16 3.14 12.39
C LYS A 146 -3.01 2.13 12.36
N GLU A 147 -3.31 0.89 12.74
CA GLU A 147 -2.37 -0.21 12.70
C GLU A 147 -2.08 -0.59 11.24
N VAL A 148 -0.80 -0.62 10.89
CA VAL A 148 -0.35 -0.93 9.53
C VAL A 148 -0.50 -2.42 9.26
N GLU A 149 -1.24 -2.75 8.21
CA GLU A 149 -1.37 -4.12 7.72
C GLU A 149 0.01 -4.66 7.30
N PRO A 150 0.38 -5.90 7.70
CA PRO A 150 1.64 -6.47 7.26
C PRO A 150 1.63 -6.62 5.73
N MET A 151 2.78 -6.42 5.09
CA MET A 151 2.89 -6.67 3.64
C MET A 151 2.44 -8.09 3.31
N ARG A 152 1.83 -8.32 2.13
CA ARG A 152 1.45 -9.68 1.70
C ARG A 152 2.68 -10.61 1.67
N PRO A 153 2.54 -11.91 1.96
CA PRO A 153 3.67 -12.84 2.00
C PRO A 153 4.49 -12.85 0.70
N ILE A 154 3.80 -12.75 -0.44
CA ILE A 154 4.43 -12.69 -1.76
C ILE A 154 5.29 -11.43 -1.97
N THR A 155 4.96 -10.32 -1.29
CA THR A 155 5.78 -9.10 -1.30
C THR A 155 7.11 -9.36 -0.60
N SER A 156 7.11 -10.01 0.56
CA SER A 156 8.35 -10.39 1.26
C SER A 156 9.22 -11.34 0.42
N MET A 157 8.61 -12.32 -0.25
CA MET A 157 9.31 -13.25 -1.14
C MET A 157 9.98 -12.53 -2.32
N ARG A 158 9.26 -11.61 -2.98
CA ARG A 158 9.81 -10.83 -4.09
C ARG A 158 10.91 -9.87 -3.64
N ASN A 159 10.74 -9.21 -2.49
CA ASN A 159 11.79 -8.35 -1.93
C ASN A 159 13.13 -9.09 -1.77
N ALA A 160 13.09 -10.37 -1.40
CA ALA A 160 14.28 -11.20 -1.23
C ALA A 160 14.95 -11.65 -2.55
N LEU A 161 14.31 -11.46 -3.71
CA LEU A 161 14.90 -11.78 -5.02
C LEU A 161 15.92 -10.73 -5.50
N GLY A 162 15.91 -9.53 -4.92
CA GLY A 162 16.81 -8.44 -5.30
C GLY A 162 16.19 -7.44 -6.28
N VAL A 163 16.92 -6.34 -6.49
CA VAL A 163 16.48 -5.19 -7.31
C VAL A 163 16.25 -5.56 -8.78
N GLU A 164 17.03 -6.50 -9.32
CA GLU A 164 16.89 -6.98 -10.70
C GLU A 164 15.53 -7.67 -10.95
N GLU A 165 14.87 -8.15 -9.90
CA GLU A 165 13.56 -8.83 -9.95
C GLU A 165 12.43 -7.96 -9.37
N GLY A 166 12.67 -6.64 -9.24
CA GLY A 166 11.71 -5.67 -8.69
C GLY A 166 11.50 -5.75 -7.17
N GLY A 167 12.42 -6.41 -6.46
CA GLY A 167 12.46 -6.47 -5.00
C GLY A 167 13.42 -5.44 -4.39
N SER A 168 13.33 -5.21 -3.09
CA SER A 168 14.26 -4.29 -2.40
C SER A 168 15.63 -4.89 -2.05
N GLY A 169 15.81 -6.22 -2.20
CA GLY A 169 17.02 -6.96 -1.83
C GLY A 169 17.12 -7.34 -0.35
N VAL A 170 16.06 -7.11 0.44
CA VAL A 170 16.04 -7.45 1.87
C VAL A 170 15.70 -8.92 2.06
N ALA A 171 16.51 -9.62 2.86
CA ALA A 171 16.27 -11.02 3.21
C ALA A 171 14.96 -11.19 4.00
N ILE A 172 14.30 -12.34 3.84
CA ILE A 172 13.03 -12.62 4.52
C ILE A 172 13.26 -12.71 6.04
N ASP A 173 12.60 -11.82 6.79
CA ASP A 173 12.36 -12.00 8.22
C ASP A 173 11.25 -13.06 8.41
N ARG A 174 11.61 -14.22 8.97
CA ARG A 174 10.69 -15.34 9.17
C ARG A 174 9.55 -15.02 10.14
N LYS A 175 9.80 -14.18 11.15
CA LYS A 175 8.77 -13.81 12.13
C LYS A 175 7.76 -12.88 11.48
N ALA A 176 8.21 -11.82 10.81
CA ALA A 176 7.35 -10.90 10.09
C ALA A 176 6.58 -11.60 8.95
N TYR A 177 7.22 -12.56 8.27
CA TYR A 177 6.56 -13.40 7.28
C TYR A 177 5.43 -14.23 7.88
N GLN A 178 5.63 -14.84 9.06
CA GLN A 178 4.58 -15.60 9.73
C GLN A 178 3.42 -14.69 10.18
N GLU A 179 3.71 -13.50 10.73
CA GLU A 179 2.70 -12.51 11.09
C GLU A 179 1.86 -12.08 9.86
N SER A 180 2.53 -11.90 8.72
CA SER A 180 1.87 -11.66 7.44
C SER A 180 0.96 -12.83 7.04
N VAL A 181 1.43 -14.08 7.12
CA VAL A 181 0.62 -15.26 6.82
C VAL A 181 -0.61 -15.35 7.72
N ASP A 182 -0.45 -15.15 9.03
CA ASP A 182 -1.53 -15.23 10.01
C ASP A 182 -2.61 -14.15 9.75
N PHE A 183 -2.20 -12.97 9.29
CA PHE A 183 -3.10 -11.90 8.87
C PHE A 183 -3.79 -12.24 7.53
N TRP A 184 -3.05 -12.48 6.46
CA TRP A 184 -3.60 -12.67 5.11
C TRP A 184 -4.33 -14.01 4.91
N SER A 185 -4.21 -14.95 5.87
CA SER A 185 -5.07 -16.12 5.94
C SER A 185 -6.50 -15.78 6.39
N LYS A 186 -6.70 -14.64 7.06
CA LYS A 186 -8.00 -14.15 7.57
C LYS A 186 -8.54 -12.98 6.76
N TYR A 187 -7.66 -12.20 6.14
CA TYR A 187 -8.03 -11.02 5.34
C TYR A 187 -7.76 -11.25 3.86
N ILE A 188 -8.45 -10.48 3.01
CA ILE A 188 -8.29 -10.49 1.56
C ILE A 188 -8.46 -9.08 1.01
N MET A 189 -7.76 -8.79 -0.08
CA MET A 189 -7.89 -7.53 -0.80
C MET A 189 -9.22 -7.47 -1.54
N ILE A 190 -9.87 -6.32 -1.50
CA ILE A 190 -10.97 -5.96 -2.40
C ILE A 190 -10.37 -5.33 -3.65
N ARG A 191 -10.75 -5.82 -4.84
CA ARG A 191 -10.52 -5.10 -6.09
C ARG A 191 -11.86 -4.70 -6.67
N ARG A 192 -11.95 -3.45 -7.12
CA ARG A 192 -13.09 -3.02 -7.91
C ARG A 192 -12.98 -3.63 -9.31
N GLU A 193 -14.09 -4.14 -9.81
CA GLU A 193 -14.21 -4.37 -11.25
C GLU A 193 -14.33 -3.02 -11.95
N GLU A 194 -13.83 -2.92 -13.18
CA GLU A 194 -13.98 -1.72 -13.98
C GLU A 194 -15.48 -1.40 -14.13
N VAL A 195 -15.85 -0.15 -13.84
CA VAL A 195 -17.15 0.43 -14.24
C VAL A 195 -16.94 1.18 -15.54
#